data_AF-A0A957IV52-F1
#
_entry.id   AF-A0A957IV52-F1
#
_cell.length_a   1.000
_cell.length_b   1.000
_cell.length_c   1.000
_cell.angle_alpha   90.00
_cell.angle_beta   90.00
_cell.angle_gamma   90.00
#
_symmetry.space_group_name_H-M   'P 1'
#
loop_
_entity.id
_entity.type
_entity.pdbx_description
1 polymer ?
#
loop_
_entity_poly.entity_id
_entity_poly.type
_entity_poly.pdbx_seq_one_letter_code
_entity_poly.pdbx_strand_id
1 'polypeptide(L)' 'MMSEKPTRHISPQKKREDQGLDAPIRPQLLQDFTGQDRLKANLKILIEAALARQEPLDHVLF' A
#
# COMPACT_ATOMS: atom_id res chain seq x y z
N MET A 1 -38.64 7.12 7.73
CA MET A 1 -38.12 5.86 7.15
C MET A 1 -36.64 5.77 7.51
N MET A 2 -36.29 5.00 8.54
CA MET A 2 -34.88 4.76 8.89
C MET A 2 -34.31 3.73 7.92
N SER A 3 -33.33 4.13 7.12
CA SER A 3 -32.50 3.19 6.37
C SER A 3 -31.54 2.53 7.38
N GLU A 4 -31.79 1.27 7.73
CA GLU A 4 -30.81 0.46 8.46
C GLU A 4 -29.56 0.31 7.59
N LYS A 5 -28.46 0.91 8.04
CA LYS A 5 -27.15 0.68 7.43
C LYS A 5 -26.72 -0.76 7.78
N PRO A 6 -26.24 -1.55 6.80
CA PRO A 6 -25.83 -2.91 7.06
C PRO A 6 -24.74 -2.95 8.13
N THR A 7 -24.93 -3.79 9.14
CA THR A 7 -24.02 -3.95 10.27
C THR A 7 -22.67 -4.46 9.77
N ARG A 8 -21.69 -3.56 9.65
CA ARG A 8 -20.33 -3.93 9.26
C ARG A 8 -19.64 -4.57 10.46
N HIS A 9 -19.48 -5.90 10.45
CA HIS A 9 -18.79 -6.66 11.50
C HIS A 9 -17.27 -6.43 11.54
N ILE A 10 -16.74 -5.59 10.66
CA ILE A 10 -15.32 -5.23 10.62
C ILE A 10 -15.16 -3.73 10.88
N SER A 11 -14.34 -3.38 11.87
CA SER A 11 -13.99 -1.99 12.18
C SER A 11 -12.69 -1.63 11.47
N PRO A 12 -12.61 -0.49 10.76
CA PRO A 12 -11.37 -0.04 10.13
C PRO A 12 -10.37 0.56 11.14
N GLN A 13 -10.79 0.79 12.40
CA GLN A 13 -9.92 1.30 13.45
C GLN A 13 -8.98 0.20 13.96
N LYS A 14 -7.68 0.49 13.93
CA LYS A 14 -6.67 -0.37 14.57
C LYS A 14 -6.94 -0.47 16.07
N LYS A 15 -7.01 -1.69 16.57
CA LYS A 15 -7.01 -1.98 18.00
C LYS A 15 -5.58 -2.16 18.50
N ARG A 16 -5.40 -2.11 19.81
CA ARG A 16 -4.09 -2.38 20.44
C ARG A 16 -3.61 -3.81 20.16
N GLU A 17 -4.54 -4.74 20.06
CA GLU A 17 -4.32 -6.15 19.70
C GLU A 17 -3.82 -6.34 18.26
N ASP A 18 -4.03 -5.36 17.37
CA ASP A 18 -3.51 -5.37 16.00
C ASP A 18 -2.05 -4.88 15.92
N GLN A 19 -1.48 -4.37 17.01
CA GLN A 19 -0.12 -3.83 17.02
C GLN A 19 0.91 -4.97 16.90
N GLY A 20 1.76 -4.89 15.87
CA GLY A 20 2.86 -5.83 15.65
C GLY A 20 2.54 -7.06 14.81
N LEU A 21 1.26 -7.41 14.62
CA LEU A 21 0.84 -8.55 13.80
C LEU A 21 1.10 -8.34 12.30
N ASP A 22 0.99 -7.10 11.82
CA ASP A 22 1.15 -6.75 10.40
C ASP A 22 2.61 -6.57 9.95
N ALA A 23 3.52 -6.34 10.89
CA ALA A 23 4.90 -5.95 10.60
C ALA A 23 5.68 -6.98 9.76
N PRO A 24 5.54 -8.32 9.97
CA PRO A 24 6.22 -9.29 9.11
C PRO A 24 5.54 -9.51 7.76
N ILE A 25 4.27 -9.13 7.60
CA ILE A 25 3.46 -9.46 6.41
C ILE A 25 3.58 -8.38 5.33
N ARG A 26 3.86 -7.12 5.71
CA ARG A 26 3.98 -6.02 4.76
C ARG A 26 5.45 -5.76 4.39
N PRO A 27 5.83 -5.94 3.11
CA PRO A 27 7.15 -5.55 2.62
C PRO A 27 7.45 -4.10 2.96
N GLN A 28 8.66 -3.82 3.47
CA GLN A 28 9.09 -2.45 3.76
C GLN A 28 9.74 -1.80 2.54
N LEU A 29 10.42 -2.60 1.72
CA LEU A 29 11.04 -2.16 0.49
C LEU A 29 10.33 -2.79 -0.72
N LEU A 30 10.35 -2.10 -1.86
CA LEU A 30 9.82 -2.61 -3.12
C LEU A 30 10.49 -3.95 -3.52
N GLN A 31 11.77 -4.13 -3.15
CA GLN A 31 12.51 -5.37 -3.42
C GLN A 31 12.04 -6.56 -2.56
N ASP A 32 11.46 -6.30 -1.39
CA ASP A 32 10.93 -7.33 -0.49
C ASP A 32 9.56 -7.84 -0.99
N PHE A 33 8.96 -7.14 -1.96
CA PHE A 33 7.70 -7.54 -2.55
C PHE A 33 7.88 -8.75 -3.48
N THR A 34 7.22 -9.85 -3.14
CA THR A 34 7.33 -11.11 -3.87
C THR A 34 6.39 -11.12 -5.09
N GLY A 35 6.91 -11.52 -6.25
CA GLY A 35 6.18 -11.56 -7.52
C GLY A 35 6.05 -10.21 -8.22
N GLN A 36 5.27 -10.18 -9.31
CA GLN A 36 4.99 -8.99 -10.14
C GLN A 36 6.27 -8.29 -10.66
N ASP A 37 7.23 -9.06 -11.17
CA ASP A 37 8.56 -8.54 -11.51
C ASP A 37 8.55 -7.40 -12.55
N ARG A 38 7.69 -7.51 -13.57
CA ARG A 38 7.52 -6.45 -14.58
C ARG A 38 6.97 -5.16 -13.95
N LEU A 39 6.02 -5.26 -13.03
CA LEU A 39 5.45 -4.10 -12.34
C LEU A 39 6.51 -3.43 -11.46
N LYS A 40 7.24 -4.23 -10.66
CA LYS A 40 8.33 -3.73 -9.81
C LYS A 40 9.41 -3.01 -10.62
N ALA A 41 9.78 -3.55 -11.79
CA ALA A 41 10.74 -2.93 -12.67
C ALA A 41 10.26 -1.56 -13.18
N ASN A 42 9.00 -1.47 -13.63
CA ASN A 42 8.41 -0.20 -14.06
C ASN A 42 8.34 0.82 -12.92
N LEU A 43 7.86 0.40 -11.73
CA LEU A 43 7.80 1.25 -10.54
C LEU A 43 9.18 1.78 -10.15
N LYS A 44 10.21 0.94 -10.20
CA LYS A 44 11.60 1.34 -9.90
C LYS A 44 12.07 2.48 -10.80
N ILE A 45 11.84 2.36 -12.12
CA ILE A 45 12.21 3.41 -13.10
C ILE A 45 11.49 4.72 -12.79
N LEU A 46 10.20 4.65 -12.48
CA LEU A 46 9.40 5.84 -12.17
C LEU A 46 9.87 6.53 -10.89
N ILE A 47 10.14 5.76 -9.83
CA ILE A 47 10.65 6.26 -8.55
C ILE A 47 12.02 6.93 -8.76
N GLU A 48 12.93 6.27 -9.48
CA GLU A 48 14.26 6.83 -9.80
C GLU A 48 14.16 8.13 -10.58
N ALA A 49 13.26 8.21 -11.56
CA ALA A 49 13.04 9.43 -12.34
C ALA A 49 12.47 10.58 -11.50
N ALA A 50 11.54 10.30 -10.58
CA ALA A 50 10.97 11.29 -9.67
C ALA A 50 12.04 11.81 -8.68
N LEU A 51 12.84 10.90 -8.10
CA LEU A 51 13.96 11.25 -7.24
C LEU A 51 15.00 12.12 -7.96
N ALA A 52 15.33 11.80 -9.21
CA ALA A 52 16.27 12.57 -10.01
C ALA A 52 15.80 14.01 -10.29
N ARG A 53 14.48 14.21 -10.43
CA ARG A 53 13.88 15.54 -10.58
C ARG A 53 13.66 16.27 -9.25
N GLN A 54 13.83 15.59 -8.12
CA GLN A 54 13.44 16.07 -6.79
C GLN A 54 11.96 16.49 -6.72
N GLU A 55 11.12 15.78 -7.45
CA GLU A 55 9.67 16.00 -7.50
C GLU A 55 8.93 14.76 -6.97
N PRO A 56 7.74 14.93 -6.37
CA PRO A 56 6.90 13.80 -6.00
C PRO A 56 6.58 12.92 -7.22
N LEU A 57 6.46 11.61 -6.99
CA LEU A 57 5.93 10.71 -8.00
C LEU A 57 4.42 11.00 -8.18
N ASP A 58 4.00 11.23 -9.42
CA ASP A 58 2.59 11.40 -9.76
C ASP A 58 1.78 10.11 -9.55
N HIS A 59 0.45 10.23 -9.63
CA HIS A 59 -0.45 9.08 -9.59
C HIS A 59 -0.20 8.16 -10.79
N VAL A 60 0.11 6.89 -10.52
CA VAL A 60 0.39 5.89 -11.55
C VAL A 60 -0.67 4.79 -11.51
N LEU A 61 -1.22 4.44 -12.67
CA LEU A 61 -2.07 3.25 -12.88
C LEU A 61 -1.31 2.22 -13.72
N PHE A 62 -1.49 0.94 -13.41
CA PHE A 62 -0.87 -0.20 -14.07
C PHE A 62 -1.90 -1.25 -14.45
#